data_AF-A0A2N8THW8-F1
#
_entry.id   AF-A0A2N8THW8-F1
#
_cell.length_a   1.000
_cell.length_b   1.000
_cell.length_c   1.000
_cell.angle_alpha   90.00
_cell.angle_beta   90.00
_cell.angle_gamma   90.00
#
_symmetry.space_group_name_H-M   'P 1'
#
loop_
_entity.id
_entity.type
_entity.pdbx_description
1 polymer ?
#
loop_
_entity_poly.entity_id
_entity_poly.type
_entity_poly.pdbx_seq_one_letter_code
_entity_poly.pdbx_strand_id
1 'polypeptide(L)'
;MLPSAERSRANQTSHWSARQAEQVARGTRGLAASWWESAKRTATDQEERGNAEVWEALVQFLESYCQQHGPRPDENSRSLANQNKHFGDRVAAARTPGARASIWWDKARSIAAKAERQGDEEAWNILCRFLENYAQHYAQ
;
A
#
# COMPACT_ATOMS: atom_id res chain seq x y z
N MET A 1 -1.63 10.22 33.64
CA MET A 1 -1.24 8.97 32.95
C MET A 1 -2.01 8.90 31.65
N LEU A 2 -1.34 8.92 30.50
CA LEU A 2 -2.02 8.75 29.21
C LEU A 2 -2.51 7.29 29.07
N PRO A 3 -3.73 7.05 28.54
CA PRO A 3 -4.25 5.70 28.34
C PRO A 3 -3.39 4.88 27.36
N SER A 4 -3.36 3.55 27.51
CA SER A 4 -2.46 2.67 26.74
C SER A 4 -2.58 2.82 25.22
N ALA A 5 -3.78 3.10 24.70
CA ALA A 5 -4.01 3.32 23.27
C ALA A 5 -3.27 4.57 22.72
N GLU A 6 -3.11 5.60 23.54
CA GLU A 6 -2.37 6.82 23.18
C GLU A 6 -0.85 6.59 23.21
N ARG A 7 -0.37 5.74 24.12
CA ARG A 7 1.05 5.33 24.18
C ARG A 7 1.42 4.43 23.01
N SER A 8 0.53 3.51 22.61
CA SER A 8 0.74 2.69 21.42
C SER A 8 0.82 3.54 20.15
N ARG A 9 -0.08 4.54 20.01
CA ARG A 9 -0.02 5.50 18.91
C ARG A 9 1.27 6.33 18.93
N ALA A 10 1.66 6.89 20.08
CA ALA A 10 2.88 7.68 20.19
C ALA A 10 4.16 6.85 19.96
N ASN A 11 4.23 5.62 20.48
CA ASN A 11 5.34 4.70 20.19
C ASN A 11 5.39 4.30 18.73
N GLN A 12 4.24 4.09 18.10
CA GLN A 12 4.16 3.89 16.65
C GLN A 12 4.70 5.10 15.90
N THR A 13 4.33 6.33 16.29
CA THR A 13 4.82 7.58 15.67
C THR A 13 6.33 7.84 15.89
N SER A 14 6.89 7.45 17.03
CA SER A 14 8.33 7.61 17.30
C SER A 14 9.18 6.55 16.59
N HIS A 15 8.76 5.29 16.57
CA HIS A 15 9.39 4.27 15.71
C HIS A 15 9.27 4.65 14.22
N TRP A 16 8.17 5.32 13.86
CA TRP A 16 7.85 5.80 12.52
C TRP A 16 8.82 6.85 12.00
N SER A 17 9.32 7.76 12.84
CA SER A 17 10.30 8.78 12.45
C SER A 17 11.72 8.20 12.36
N ALA A 18 12.09 7.32 13.29
CA ALA A 18 13.40 6.66 13.27
C ALA A 18 13.60 5.75 12.04
N ARG A 19 12.57 4.98 11.66
CA ARG A 19 12.60 4.16 10.44
C ARG A 19 12.60 5.01 9.18
N GLN A 20 11.91 6.15 9.18
CA GLN A 20 11.90 7.08 8.03
C GLN A 20 13.32 7.54 7.66
N ALA A 21 14.14 7.88 8.66
CA ALA A 21 15.51 8.34 8.46
C ALA A 21 16.44 7.27 7.85
N GLU A 22 16.27 5.99 8.24
CA GLU A 22 16.99 4.86 7.63
C GLU A 22 16.52 4.53 6.20
N GLN A 23 15.24 4.78 5.89
CA GLN A 23 14.62 4.42 4.61
C GLN A 23 14.96 5.40 3.48
N VAL A 24 15.16 6.69 3.80
CA VAL A 24 15.62 7.73 2.86
C VAL A 24 16.96 7.35 2.21
N ALA A 25 17.82 6.62 2.93
CA ALA A 25 19.15 6.23 2.44
C ALA A 25 19.14 5.16 1.33
N ARG A 26 18.04 4.43 1.09
CA ARG A 26 17.96 3.33 0.10
C ARG A 26 17.11 3.65 -1.15
N GLY A 27 16.45 4.81 -1.18
CA GLY A 27 15.47 5.16 -2.21
C GLY A 27 14.12 4.47 -1.96
N THR A 28 13.12 5.27 -1.59
CA THR A 28 11.81 4.84 -1.09
C THR A 28 11.05 3.92 -2.06
N ARG A 29 11.25 4.09 -3.37
CA ARG A 29 10.70 3.21 -4.42
C ARG A 29 11.17 1.75 -4.34
N GLY A 30 12.48 1.54 -4.14
CA GLY A 30 13.08 0.21 -4.09
C GLY A 30 12.69 -0.55 -2.82
N LEU A 31 12.51 0.19 -1.74
CA LEU A 31 12.02 -0.36 -0.49
C LEU A 31 10.54 -0.77 -0.59
N ALA A 32 9.69 0.05 -1.21
CA ALA A 32 8.29 -0.29 -1.42
C ALA A 32 8.14 -1.59 -2.22
N ALA A 33 8.96 -1.76 -3.27
CA ALA A 33 8.99 -3.00 -4.05
C ALA A 33 9.42 -4.21 -3.21
N SER A 34 10.44 -4.06 -2.36
CA SER A 34 10.88 -5.13 -1.46
C SER A 34 9.78 -5.54 -0.46
N TRP A 35 9.07 -4.57 0.11
CA TRP A 35 7.94 -4.84 1.00
C TRP A 35 6.75 -5.47 0.29
N TRP A 36 6.50 -5.12 -0.98
CA TRP A 36 5.49 -5.77 -1.79
C TRP A 36 5.80 -7.26 -2.01
N GLU A 37 7.06 -7.60 -2.34
CA GLU A 37 7.47 -9.00 -2.46
C GLU A 37 7.32 -9.76 -1.14
N SER A 38 7.66 -9.11 -0.02
CA SER A 38 7.44 -9.67 1.32
C SER A 38 5.95 -9.91 1.62
N ALA A 39 5.10 -8.91 1.36
CA ALA A 39 3.65 -9.01 1.58
C ALA A 39 3.00 -10.09 0.72
N LYS A 40 3.40 -10.22 -0.55
CA LYS A 40 2.96 -11.33 -1.42
C LYS A 40 3.35 -12.67 -0.84
N ARG A 41 4.61 -12.83 -0.42
CA ARG A 41 5.08 -14.07 0.16
C ARG A 41 4.28 -14.45 1.40
N THR A 42 4.08 -13.51 2.33
CA THR A 42 3.25 -13.72 3.51
C THR A 42 1.82 -14.11 3.13
N ALA A 43 1.23 -13.48 2.10
CA ALA A 43 -0.11 -13.82 1.64
C ALA A 43 -0.18 -15.23 1.04
N THR A 44 0.80 -15.62 0.23
CA THR A 44 0.93 -17.00 -0.28
C THR A 44 1.08 -18.00 0.85
N ASP A 45 2.00 -17.75 1.80
CA ASP A 45 2.25 -18.64 2.93
C ASP A 45 0.99 -18.83 3.80
N GLN A 46 0.19 -17.78 3.98
CA GLN A 46 -1.09 -17.85 4.70
C GLN A 46 -2.20 -18.53 3.90
N GLU A 47 -2.26 -18.33 2.58
CA GLU A 47 -3.17 -19.05 1.69
C GLU A 47 -2.91 -20.57 1.72
N GLU A 48 -1.63 -20.98 1.71
CA GLU A 48 -1.23 -22.39 1.88
C GLU A 48 -1.64 -22.96 3.25
N ARG A 49 -1.71 -22.12 4.29
CA ARG A 49 -2.23 -22.46 5.62
C ARG A 49 -3.77 -22.43 5.69
N GLY A 50 -4.46 -22.13 4.59
CA GLY A 50 -5.91 -22.10 4.48
C GLY A 50 -6.55 -20.73 4.74
N ASN A 51 -5.76 -19.67 4.91
CA ASN A 51 -6.24 -18.32 5.13
C ASN A 51 -6.15 -17.45 3.86
N ALA A 52 -7.01 -17.75 2.89
CA ALA A 52 -7.05 -17.01 1.62
C ALA A 52 -7.58 -15.56 1.76
N GLU A 53 -8.22 -15.21 2.88
CA GLU A 53 -8.74 -13.86 3.15
C GLU A 53 -7.61 -12.81 3.26
N VAL A 54 -6.39 -13.27 3.53
CA VAL A 54 -5.20 -12.43 3.64
C VAL A 54 -4.94 -11.67 2.34
N TRP A 55 -5.14 -12.30 1.18
CA TRP A 55 -5.05 -11.60 -0.10
C TRP A 55 -6.11 -10.51 -0.28
N GLU A 56 -7.35 -10.73 0.19
CA GLU A 56 -8.41 -9.71 0.15
C GLU A 56 -8.09 -8.54 1.09
N ALA A 57 -7.50 -8.82 2.27
CA ALA A 57 -7.00 -7.77 3.15
C ALA A 57 -5.92 -6.93 2.45
N LEU A 58 -4.99 -7.54 1.72
CA LEU A 58 -3.98 -6.81 0.94
C LEU A 58 -4.59 -5.91 -0.13
N VAL A 59 -5.64 -6.40 -0.81
CA VAL A 59 -6.42 -5.59 -1.77
C VAL A 59 -7.02 -4.37 -1.09
N GLN A 60 -7.71 -4.56 0.04
CA GLN A 60 -8.36 -3.47 0.77
C GLN A 60 -7.36 -2.42 1.28
N PHE A 61 -6.18 -2.85 1.73
CA PHE A 61 -5.12 -1.94 2.14
C PHE A 61 -4.62 -1.09 0.98
N LEU A 62 -4.35 -1.69 -0.18
CA LEU A 62 -3.88 -0.96 -1.37
C LEU A 62 -4.96 -0.06 -1.95
N GLU A 63 -6.22 -0.48 -1.92
CA GLU A 63 -7.37 0.33 -2.31
C GLU A 63 -7.49 1.57 -1.42
N SER A 64 -7.46 1.39 -0.09
CA SER A 64 -7.53 2.49 0.88
C SER A 64 -6.42 3.51 0.65
N TYR A 65 -5.19 3.05 0.42
CA TYR A 65 -4.07 3.91 0.04
C TYR A 65 -4.35 4.69 -1.25
N CYS A 66 -4.83 4.02 -2.29
CA CYS A 66 -5.15 4.66 -3.58
C CYS A 66 -6.30 5.67 -3.48
N GLN A 67 -7.25 5.46 -2.58
CA GLN A 67 -8.34 6.41 -2.34
C GLN A 67 -7.83 7.65 -1.58
N GLN A 68 -6.93 7.45 -0.60
CA GLN A 68 -6.39 8.53 0.22
C GLN A 68 -5.39 9.42 -0.54
N HIS A 69 -4.54 8.81 -1.37
CA HIS A 69 -3.48 9.50 -2.12
C HIS A 69 -3.81 9.69 -3.60
N GLY A 70 -4.96 9.20 -4.05
CA GLY A 70 -5.41 9.32 -5.43
C GLY A 70 -5.69 10.77 -5.86
N PRO A 71 -5.84 11.00 -7.18
CA PRO A 71 -6.19 12.31 -7.72
C PRO A 71 -7.51 12.80 -7.10
N ARG A 72 -7.55 14.11 -6.79
CA ARG A 72 -8.71 14.71 -6.13
C ARG A 72 -9.94 14.69 -7.06
N PRO A 73 -11.17 14.67 -6.51
CA PRO A 73 -12.40 14.58 -7.31
C PRO A 73 -12.58 15.71 -8.33
N ASP A 74 -11.97 16.88 -8.08
CA ASP A 74 -11.98 18.04 -8.95
C ASP A 74 -11.01 17.93 -10.15
N GLU A 75 -10.06 16.98 -10.12
CA GLU A 75 -9.10 16.70 -11.19
C GLU A 75 -9.72 15.79 -12.28
N ASN A 76 -11.01 16.01 -12.61
CA ASN A 76 -11.80 15.12 -13.44
C ASN A 76 -11.57 15.36 -14.95
N SER A 77 -10.40 14.96 -15.43
CA SER A 77 -10.09 14.94 -16.86
C SER A 77 -10.65 13.69 -17.55
N ARG A 78 -11.06 13.79 -18.83
CA ARG A 78 -11.47 12.62 -19.64
C ARG A 78 -10.42 11.49 -19.63
N SER A 79 -9.14 11.86 -19.54
CA SER A 79 -8.03 10.90 -19.42
C SER A 79 -8.10 10.11 -18.11
N LEU A 80 -8.37 10.77 -16.98
CA LEU A 80 -8.52 10.12 -15.68
C LEU A 80 -9.76 9.20 -15.65
N ALA A 81 -10.88 9.64 -16.22
CA ALA A 81 -12.09 8.82 -16.33
C ALA A 81 -11.84 7.53 -17.13
N ASN A 82 -11.13 7.64 -18.26
CA ASN A 82 -10.77 6.48 -19.08
C ASN A 82 -9.79 5.55 -18.35
N GLN A 83 -8.80 6.10 -17.62
CA GLN A 83 -7.88 5.31 -16.80
C GLN A 83 -8.61 4.58 -15.67
N ASN A 84 -9.55 5.24 -14.99
CA ASN A 84 -10.36 4.62 -13.94
C ASN A 84 -11.26 3.52 -14.48
N LYS A 85 -11.87 3.72 -15.67
CA LYS A 85 -12.64 2.68 -16.34
C LYS A 85 -11.76 1.47 -16.68
N HIS A 86 -10.63 1.69 -17.35
CA HIS A 86 -9.71 0.61 -17.72
C HIS A 86 -9.15 -0.13 -16.50
N PHE A 87 -8.88 0.60 -15.42
CA PHE A 87 -8.51 0.02 -14.13
C PHE A 87 -9.63 -0.86 -13.55
N GLY A 88 -10.86 -0.36 -13.55
CA GLY A 88 -12.04 -1.12 -13.10
C GLY A 88 -12.24 -2.40 -13.91
N ASP A 89 -12.10 -2.33 -15.24
CA ASP A 89 -12.18 -3.49 -16.12
C ASP A 89 -11.09 -4.53 -15.81
N ARG A 90 -9.85 -4.09 -15.51
CA ARG A 90 -8.76 -4.98 -15.08
C ARG A 90 -9.08 -5.66 -13.75
N VAL A 91 -9.58 -4.93 -12.76
CA VAL A 91 -9.95 -5.49 -11.45
C VAL A 91 -11.10 -6.48 -11.60
N ALA A 92 -12.11 -6.17 -12.41
CA ALA A 92 -13.25 -7.06 -12.67
C ALA A 92 -12.82 -8.33 -13.43
N ALA A 93 -11.83 -8.25 -14.31
CA ALA A 93 -11.29 -9.40 -15.03
C ALA A 93 -10.40 -10.32 -14.17
N ALA A 94 -9.90 -9.83 -13.03
CA ALA A 94 -9.01 -10.58 -12.17
C ALA A 94 -9.78 -11.61 -11.31
N ARG A 95 -9.61 -12.88 -11.68
CA ARG A 95 -10.32 -14.01 -11.07
C ARG A 95 -9.76 -14.46 -9.71
N THR A 96 -8.54 -14.04 -9.37
CA THR A 96 -7.89 -14.40 -8.10
C THR A 96 -7.64 -13.16 -7.24
N PRO A 97 -7.72 -13.29 -5.91
CA PRO A 97 -7.36 -12.22 -4.98
C PRO A 97 -5.93 -11.68 -5.20
N GLY A 98 -4.95 -12.56 -5.44
CA GLY A 98 -3.56 -12.14 -5.73
C GLY A 98 -3.40 -11.34 -7.03
N ALA A 99 -4.17 -11.67 -8.08
CA ALA A 99 -4.19 -10.88 -9.31
C ALA A 99 -4.81 -9.49 -9.07
N ARG A 100 -5.88 -9.41 -8.28
CA ARG A 100 -6.48 -8.14 -7.84
C ARG A 100 -5.49 -7.31 -7.04
N ALA A 101 -4.77 -7.91 -6.09
CA ALA A 101 -3.75 -7.22 -5.30
C ALA A 101 -2.63 -6.64 -6.18
N SER A 102 -2.18 -7.39 -7.18
CA SER A 102 -1.15 -6.92 -8.13
C SER A 102 -1.61 -5.72 -8.96
N ILE A 103 -2.87 -5.70 -9.40
CA ILE A 103 -3.45 -4.56 -10.13
C ILE A 103 -3.53 -3.32 -9.23
N TRP A 104 -3.94 -3.49 -7.97
CA TRP A 104 -3.96 -2.41 -7.00
C TRP A 104 -2.57 -1.89 -6.65
N TRP A 105 -1.58 -2.78 -6.58
CA TRP A 105 -0.17 -2.40 -6.39
C TRP A 105 0.34 -1.53 -7.54
N ASP A 106 0.05 -1.89 -8.79
CA ASP A 106 0.40 -1.07 -9.96
C ASP A 106 -0.19 0.34 -9.86
N LYS A 107 -1.45 0.44 -9.43
CA LYS A 107 -2.11 1.73 -9.23
C LYS A 107 -1.48 2.52 -8.10
N ALA A 108 -1.22 1.89 -6.95
CA ALA A 108 -0.58 2.52 -5.80
C ALA A 108 0.80 3.09 -6.15
N ARG A 109 1.62 2.32 -6.89
CA ARG A 109 2.92 2.79 -7.40
C ARG A 109 2.78 3.98 -8.34
N SER A 110 1.82 3.95 -9.26
CA SER A 110 1.59 5.05 -10.19
C SER A 110 1.18 6.33 -9.45
N ILE A 111 0.36 6.20 -8.41
CA ILE A 111 -0.08 7.32 -7.56
C ILE A 111 1.12 7.87 -6.78
N ALA A 112 1.89 7.01 -6.10
CA ALA A 112 3.08 7.41 -5.36
C ALA A 112 4.12 8.11 -6.26
N ALA A 113 4.35 7.58 -7.47
CA ALA A 113 5.23 8.20 -8.45
C ALA A 113 4.73 9.57 -8.94
N LYS A 114 3.40 9.76 -9.05
CA LYS A 114 2.81 11.05 -9.41
C LYS A 114 2.97 12.04 -8.25
N ALA A 115 2.69 11.62 -7.02
CA ALA A 115 2.83 12.42 -5.80
C ALA A 115 4.27 12.90 -5.60
N GLU A 116 5.25 12.00 -5.78
CA GLU A 116 6.69 12.33 -5.70
C GLU A 116 7.10 13.39 -6.74
N ARG A 117 6.60 13.31 -7.98
CA ARG A 117 6.84 14.36 -9.00
C ARG A 117 6.21 15.71 -8.63
N GLN A 118 5.19 15.69 -7.79
CA GLN A 118 4.53 16.88 -7.25
C GLN A 118 5.20 17.38 -5.96
N GLY A 119 6.28 16.74 -5.52
CA GLY A 119 7.04 17.09 -4.31
C GLY A 119 6.60 16.37 -3.04
N ASP A 120 5.64 15.43 -3.13
CA ASP A 120 5.21 14.60 -2.01
C ASP A 120 5.97 13.26 -2.01
N GLU A 121 7.18 13.30 -1.46
CA GLU A 121 8.03 12.12 -1.27
C GLU A 121 7.49 11.15 -0.21
N GLU A 122 6.56 11.62 0.64
CA GLU A 122 6.00 10.85 1.76
C GLU A 122 5.02 9.78 1.27
N ALA A 123 4.45 9.93 0.09
CA ALA A 123 3.57 8.93 -0.53
C ALA A 123 4.24 7.54 -0.59
N TRP A 124 5.50 7.45 -1.02
CA TRP A 124 6.23 6.19 -1.03
C TRP A 124 6.50 5.63 0.36
N ASN A 125 6.78 6.49 1.34
CA ASN A 125 7.00 6.07 2.73
C ASN A 125 5.72 5.50 3.35
N ILE A 126 4.58 6.13 3.07
CA ILE A 126 3.27 5.64 3.52
C ILE A 126 3.01 4.26 2.90
N LEU A 127 3.23 4.10 1.58
CA LEU A 127 3.06 2.82 0.90
C LEU A 127 3.95 1.71 1.48
N CYS A 128 5.23 2.00 1.76
CA CYS A 128 6.14 1.08 2.46
C CYS A 128 5.57 0.62 3.80
N ARG A 129 5.08 1.55 4.62
CA ARG A 129 4.54 1.25 5.96
C ARG A 129 3.27 0.41 5.89
N PHE A 130 2.39 0.68 4.94
CA PHE A 130 1.20 -0.13 4.73
C PHE A 130 1.57 -1.60 4.47
N LEU A 131 2.54 -1.83 3.58
CA LEU A 131 3.01 -3.17 3.25
C LEU A 131 3.81 -3.83 4.38
N GLU A 132 4.65 -3.08 5.09
CA GLU A 132 5.38 -3.56 6.26
C GLU A 132 4.41 -4.01 7.37
N ASN A 133 3.44 -3.18 7.73
CA ASN A 133 2.47 -3.50 8.78
C ASN A 133 1.64 -4.73 8.40
N TYR A 134 1.22 -4.84 7.15
CA TYR A 134 0.53 -6.01 6.65
C TYR A 134 1.40 -7.28 6.78
N ALA A 135 2.63 -7.23 6.28
CA ALA A 135 3.54 -8.37 6.32
C ALA A 135 3.83 -8.78 7.77
N GLN A 136 4.03 -7.83 8.70
CA GLN A 136 4.25 -8.12 10.12
C GLN A 136 3.01 -8.70 10.81
N HIS A 137 1.81 -8.23 10.46
CA HIS A 137 0.56 -8.71 11.05
C HIS A 137 0.28 -10.17 10.69
N TYR A 138 0.53 -10.54 9.43
CA TYR A 138 0.24 -11.87 8.91
C TYR A 138 1.46 -12.82 8.87
N ALA A 139 2.66 -12.37 9.27
CA ALA A 139 3.82 -13.25 9.39
C ALA A 139 3.86 -14.06 10.69
N GLN A 140 2.95 -13.78 11.65
CA GLN A 140 2.79 -14.55 12.89
C GLN A 140 2.00 -15.84 12.64
#